data_AF-A0A1F3P955-F1
#
_entry.id   AF-A0A1F3P955-F1
#
_cell.length_a   1.000
_cell.length_b   1.000
_cell.length_c   1.000
_cell.angle_alpha   90.00
_cell.angle_beta   90.00
_cell.angle_gamma   90.00
#
_symmetry.space_group_name_H-M   'P 1'
#
loop_
_entity.id
_entity.type
_entity.pdbx_description
1 polymer ?
#
loop_
_entity_poly.entity_id
_entity_poly.type
_entity_poly.pdbx_seq_one_letter_code
_entity_poly.pdbx_strand_id
1 'polypeptide(L)'
;MDHIVTLDSEAKEIENLIKGGKSMIVHASDVKCIPYGLVAEGDVLYFVNDNNPAEIKAKGIVSSVYNSYQLSVAESFEMIIRNQDKLRLPDDLFYKMAGKRYLVLIGLRDVEEVQSLLINSFSNSISNWSLSA
;
A
#
# COMPACT_ATOMS: atom_id res chain seq x y z
N MET A 1 12.76 6.85 5.48
CA MET A 1 12.33 6.02 6.61
C MET A 1 11.81 4.71 6.05
N ASP A 2 11.91 3.64 6.84
CA ASP A 2 11.57 2.29 6.38
C ASP A 2 10.22 1.90 6.99
N HIS A 3 9.33 1.31 6.18
CA HIS A 3 7.99 0.89 6.60
C HIS A 3 7.73 -0.54 6.14
N ILE A 4 6.94 -1.28 6.91
CA ILE A 4 6.44 -2.60 6.51
C ILE A 4 4.96 -2.46 6.15
N VAL A 5 4.61 -3.00 4.99
CA VAL A 5 3.26 -2.94 4.43
C VAL A 5 2.77 -4.34 4.10
N THR A 6 1.64 -4.69 4.69
CA THR A 6 0.95 -5.95 4.39
C THR A 6 0.04 -5.78 3.17
N LEU A 7 0.25 -6.61 2.14
CA LEU A 7 -0.58 -6.67 0.93
C LEU A 7 -1.44 -7.94 0.90
N ASP A 8 -2.48 -7.91 0.07
CA ASP A 8 -3.40 -9.03 -0.12
C ASP A 8 -2.76 -10.13 -0.97
N SER A 9 -2.66 -11.34 -0.41
CA SER A 9 -2.05 -12.49 -1.09
C SER A 9 -2.97 -13.18 -2.09
N GLU A 10 -4.29 -13.08 -1.93
CA GLU A 10 -5.26 -13.66 -2.87
C GLU A 10 -5.27 -12.88 -4.19
N ALA A 11 -5.16 -11.55 -4.09
CA ALA A 11 -5.05 -10.61 -5.21
C ALA A 11 -3.67 -10.58 -5.88
N LYS A 12 -2.67 -11.30 -5.32
CA LYS A 12 -1.29 -11.35 -5.83
C LYS A 12 -0.68 -9.97 -6.04
N GLU A 13 -0.91 -9.06 -5.08
CA GLU A 13 -0.50 -7.66 -5.22
C GLU A 13 1.02 -7.50 -5.31
N ILE A 14 1.78 -8.27 -4.52
CA ILE A 14 3.26 -8.22 -4.54
C ILE A 14 3.77 -8.62 -5.93
N GLU A 15 3.27 -9.72 -6.50
CA GLU A 15 3.68 -10.19 -7.82
C GLU A 15 3.34 -9.19 -8.92
N ASN A 16 2.20 -8.50 -8.78
CA ASN A 16 1.79 -7.45 -9.70
C ASN A 16 2.68 -6.19 -9.61
N LEU A 17 3.15 -5.85 -8.41
CA LEU A 17 4.11 -4.76 -8.21
C LEU A 17 5.48 -5.12 -8.83
N ILE A 18 6.00 -6.32 -8.56
CA ILE A 18 7.30 -6.78 -9.10
C ILE A 18 7.27 -6.82 -10.64
N LYS A 19 6.18 -7.28 -11.24
CA LYS A 19 6.02 -7.30 -12.71
C LYS A 19 5.86 -5.92 -13.34
N GLY A 20 5.79 -4.86 -12.54
CA GLY A 20 5.49 -3.49 -13.00
C GLY A 20 4.06 -3.33 -13.51
N GLY A 21 3.19 -4.31 -13.24
CA GLY A 21 1.78 -4.24 -13.60
C GLY A 21 1.06 -3.19 -12.75
N LYS A 22 1.34 -3.18 -11.45
CA LYS A 22 0.82 -2.24 -10.45
C LYS A 22 1.94 -1.29 -10.06
N SER A 23 1.66 0.01 -9.93
CA SER A 23 2.66 1.05 -9.59
C SER A 23 2.23 1.94 -8.43
N MET A 24 1.07 1.66 -7.83
CA MET A 24 0.51 2.42 -6.74
C MET A 24 -0.22 1.49 -5.76
N ILE A 25 -0.12 1.77 -4.47
CA ILE A 25 -0.92 1.14 -3.41
C ILE A 25 -1.85 2.19 -2.77
N VAL A 26 -2.92 1.74 -2.13
CA VAL A 26 -3.90 2.62 -1.46
C VAL A 26 -4.26 2.09 -0.09
N HIS A 27 -4.09 2.93 0.94
CA HIS A 27 -4.69 2.71 2.24
C HIS A 27 -5.99 3.50 2.35
N ALA A 28 -7.06 2.86 2.79
CA ALA A 28 -8.40 3.44 2.83
C ALA A 28 -9.00 3.24 4.23
N SER A 29 -9.48 4.32 4.87
CA SER A 29 -10.03 4.27 6.23
C SER A 29 -11.15 5.28 6.45
N ASP A 30 -12.03 5.00 7.40
CA ASP A 30 -13.08 5.93 7.83
C ASP A 30 -12.54 7.03 8.77
N VAL A 31 -11.33 6.84 9.30
CA VAL A 31 -10.63 7.77 10.18
C VAL A 31 -9.24 8.10 9.64
N LYS A 32 -8.69 9.24 10.06
CA LYS A 32 -7.32 9.61 9.74
C LYS A 32 -6.34 8.74 10.54
N CYS A 33 -5.76 7.71 9.92
CA CYS A 33 -4.83 6.78 10.55
C CYS A 33 -3.51 6.64 9.76
N ILE A 34 -2.52 6.00 10.37
CA ILE A 34 -1.25 5.59 9.73
C ILE A 34 -1.62 4.84 8.43
N PRO A 35 -1.04 5.17 7.26
CA PRO A 35 0.19 5.93 7.02
C PRO A 35 0.04 7.44 6.82
N TYR A 36 -1.13 8.03 7.09
CA TYR A 36 -1.42 9.43 6.77
C TYR A 36 -0.36 10.39 7.33
N GLY A 37 0.36 11.07 6.43
CA GLY A 37 1.38 12.06 6.79
C GLY A 37 2.67 11.48 7.39
N LEU A 38 2.83 10.16 7.44
CA LEU A 38 4.03 9.48 7.95
C LEU A 38 4.91 8.89 6.86
N VAL A 39 4.33 8.60 5.69
CA VAL A 39 5.09 8.16 4.51
C VAL A 39 5.42 9.37 3.66
N ALA A 40 6.69 9.47 3.24
CA ALA A 40 7.19 10.52 2.38
C ALA A 40 7.83 9.96 1.10
N GLU A 41 7.98 10.82 0.09
CA GLU A 41 8.74 10.47 -1.10
C GLU A 41 10.19 10.13 -0.75
N GLY A 42 10.71 9.06 -1.34
CA GLY A 42 12.03 8.51 -1.04
C GLY A 42 12.08 7.51 0.13
N ASP A 43 10.98 7.31 0.85
CA ASP A 43 10.87 6.23 1.84
C ASP A 43 10.95 4.84 1.19
N VAL A 44 11.37 3.85 1.96
CA VAL A 44 11.45 2.45 1.52
C VAL A 44 10.30 1.68 2.15
N LEU A 45 9.50 1.02 1.32
CA LEU A 45 8.44 0.12 1.77
C LEU A 45 8.87 -1.32 1.54
N TYR A 46 8.77 -2.13 2.58
CA TYR A 46 8.93 -3.58 2.53
C TYR A 46 7.56 -4.24 2.51
N PHE A 47 7.35 -5.17 1.58
CA PHE A 47 6.07 -5.80 1.35
C PHE A 47 6.05 -7.22 1.91
N VAL A 48 5.01 -7.50 2.70
CA VAL A 48 4.69 -8.83 3.23
C VAL A 48 3.29 -9.24 2.79
N ASN A 49 3.03 -10.53 2.73
CA ASN A 49 1.68 -11.03 2.50
C ASN A 49 0.90 -11.09 3.80
N ASP A 50 -0.41 -10.85 3.75
CA ASP A 50 -1.33 -11.10 4.86
C ASP A 50 -1.31 -12.54 5.40
N ASN A 51 -1.10 -13.53 4.52
CA ASN A 51 -1.01 -14.94 4.90
C ASN A 51 0.34 -15.35 5.53
N ASN A 52 1.40 -14.56 5.33
CA ASN A 52 2.70 -14.76 5.96
C ASN A 52 3.33 -13.40 6.30
N PRO A 53 2.83 -12.73 7.35
CA PRO A 53 3.24 -11.37 7.66
C PRO A 53 4.66 -11.31 8.24
N ALA A 54 5.33 -12.44 8.53
CA ALA A 54 6.69 -12.46 9.08
C ALA A 54 7.78 -12.45 8.00
N GLU A 55 7.41 -12.63 6.73
CA GLU A 55 8.32 -12.80 5.60
C GLU A 55 8.21 -11.63 4.62
N ILE A 56 9.32 -10.90 4.45
CA ILE A 56 9.44 -9.85 3.45
C ILE A 56 9.76 -10.47 2.11
N LYS A 57 8.93 -10.16 1.11
CA LYS A 57 9.05 -10.72 -0.25
C LYS A 57 9.55 -9.71 -1.28
N ALA A 58 9.25 -8.43 -1.08
CA ALA A 58 9.69 -7.38 -1.98
C ALA A 58 9.94 -6.09 -1.21
N LYS A 59 10.61 -5.16 -1.87
CA LYS A 59 10.68 -3.77 -1.42
C LYS A 59 10.53 -2.82 -2.60
N GLY A 60 10.18 -1.57 -2.32
CA GLY A 60 10.09 -0.51 -3.31
C GLY A 60 10.33 0.86 -2.70
N ILE A 61 10.60 1.85 -3.56
CA ILE A 61 10.83 3.23 -3.15
C ILE A 61 9.55 4.03 -3.42
N VAL A 62 9.14 4.83 -2.44
CA VAL A 62 8.01 5.75 -2.59
C VAL A 62 8.36 6.83 -3.60
N SER A 63 7.58 6.90 -4.69
CA SER A 63 7.74 7.87 -5.76
C SER A 63 6.78 9.06 -5.66
N SER A 64 5.62 8.88 -5.03
CA SER A 64 4.68 9.95 -4.71
C SER A 64 3.78 9.56 -3.54
N VAL A 65 3.31 10.56 -2.79
CA VAL A 65 2.32 10.34 -1.71
C VAL A 65 1.20 11.36 -1.85
N TYR A 66 -0.03 10.89 -1.87
CA TYR A 66 -1.22 11.72 -1.78
C TYR A 66 -2.03 11.32 -0.55
N ASN A 67 -2.22 12.28 0.35
CA ASN A 67 -3.09 12.14 1.51
C ASN A 67 -4.36 12.94 1.25
N SER A 68 -5.51 12.28 1.18
CA SER A 68 -6.77 12.99 0.93
C SER A 68 -7.18 13.86 2.12
N TYR A 69 -8.02 14.86 1.88
CA TYR A 69 -8.85 15.40 2.97
C TYR A 69 -10.00 14.41 3.26
N GLN A 70 -10.92 14.79 4.15
CA GLN A 70 -12.13 14.01 4.35
C GLN A 70 -12.95 14.02 3.05
N LEU A 71 -13.16 12.84 2.47
CA LEU A 71 -13.92 12.63 1.25
C LEU A 71 -15.37 12.25 1.56
N SER A 72 -16.28 12.67 0.69
CA SER A 72 -17.57 12.01 0.52
C SER A 72 -17.40 10.63 -0.11
N VAL A 73 -18.45 9.80 -0.03
CA VAL A 73 -18.46 8.48 -0.65
C VAL A 73 -18.19 8.59 -2.16
N ALA A 74 -18.88 9.49 -2.86
CA ALA A 74 -18.72 9.69 -4.30
C ALA A 74 -17.28 10.11 -4.68
N GLU A 75 -16.69 11.05 -3.95
CA GLU A 75 -15.31 11.49 -4.19
C GLU A 75 -14.31 10.35 -3.93
N SER A 76 -14.55 9.51 -2.93
CA SER A 76 -13.72 8.34 -2.64
C SER A 76 -13.75 7.33 -3.80
N PHE A 77 -14.94 7.00 -4.32
CA PHE A 77 -15.08 6.17 -5.51
C PHE A 77 -14.36 6.75 -6.71
N GLU A 78 -14.59 8.03 -7.00
CA GLU A 78 -13.97 8.71 -8.14
C GLU A 78 -12.44 8.72 -8.03
N MET A 79 -11.90 8.92 -6.83
CA MET A 79 -10.46 8.92 -6.60
C MET A 79 -9.82 7.56 -6.93
N ILE A 80 -10.45 6.45 -6.52
CA ILE A 80 -9.94 5.11 -6.83
C ILE A 80 -10.09 4.82 -8.33
N ILE A 81 -11.25 5.13 -8.93
CA ILE A 81 -11.49 4.93 -10.37
C ILE A 81 -10.44 5.66 -11.23
N ARG A 82 -10.15 6.92 -10.90
CA ARG A 82 -9.17 7.75 -11.62
C ARG A 82 -7.73 7.23 -11.55
N ASN A 83 -7.41 6.38 -10.56
CA ASN A 83 -6.07 5.81 -10.38
C ASN A 83 -6.06 4.29 -10.60
N GLN A 84 -7.14 3.71 -11.10
CA GLN A 84 -7.30 2.27 -11.23
C GLN A 84 -6.32 1.64 -12.23
N ASP A 85 -5.86 2.42 -13.21
CA ASP A 85 -4.77 2.05 -14.14
C ASP A 85 -3.45 1.75 -13.40
N LYS A 86 -3.17 2.50 -12.32
CA LYS A 86 -1.96 2.33 -11.48
C LYS A 86 -2.16 1.36 -10.33
N LEU A 87 -3.36 1.40 -9.72
CA LEU A 87 -3.72 0.58 -8.56
C LEU A 87 -4.02 -0.86 -8.94
N ARG A 88 -4.64 -1.10 -10.10
CA ARG A 88 -5.06 -2.42 -10.60
C ARG A 88 -5.71 -3.30 -9.53
N LEU A 89 -6.62 -2.71 -8.76
CA LEU A 89 -7.34 -3.45 -7.73
C LEU A 89 -8.29 -4.45 -8.39
N PRO A 90 -8.35 -5.72 -7.94
CA PRO A 90 -9.49 -6.56 -8.24
C PRO A 90 -10.77 -5.99 -7.60
N ASP A 91 -11.92 -6.43 -8.08
CA ASP A 91 -13.22 -5.91 -7.66
C ASP A 91 -13.42 -5.95 -6.14
N ASP A 92 -13.00 -7.04 -5.48
CA ASP A 92 -13.13 -7.21 -4.03
C ASP A 92 -12.36 -6.13 -3.24
N LEU A 93 -11.11 -5.85 -3.63
CA LEU A 93 -10.31 -4.79 -3.01
C LEU A 93 -10.83 -3.41 -3.39
N PHE A 94 -11.28 -3.23 -4.62
CA PHE A 94 -11.88 -1.98 -5.07
C PHE A 94 -13.08 -1.59 -4.18
N TYR A 95 -14.05 -2.49 -3.99
CA TYR A 95 -15.22 -2.19 -3.16
C TYR A 95 -14.91 -2.09 -1.66
N LYS A 96 -13.86 -2.77 -1.19
CA LYS A 96 -13.38 -2.66 0.19
C LYS A 96 -12.78 -1.28 0.49
N MET A 97 -12.08 -0.70 -0.49
CA MET A 97 -11.38 0.59 -0.35
C MET A 97 -12.25 1.78 -0.76
N ALA A 98 -13.09 1.62 -1.78
CA ALA A 98 -13.93 2.69 -2.31
C ALA A 98 -15.05 3.06 -1.34
N GLY A 99 -15.26 4.37 -1.17
CA GLY A 99 -16.26 4.92 -0.25
C GLY A 99 -15.73 5.24 1.15
N LYS A 100 -14.47 4.88 1.47
CA LYS A 100 -13.80 5.30 2.71
C LYS A 100 -13.51 6.80 2.71
N ARG A 101 -13.59 7.41 3.89
CA ARG A 101 -13.49 8.87 4.09
C ARG A 101 -12.07 9.42 3.90
N TYR A 102 -11.05 8.60 4.12
CA TYR A 102 -9.66 9.00 3.98
C TYR A 102 -8.93 7.97 3.13
N LEU A 103 -8.21 8.47 2.13
CA LEU A 103 -7.38 7.67 1.24
C LEU A 103 -5.93 8.18 1.33
N VAL A 104 -4.99 7.24 1.40
CA VAL A 104 -3.57 7.49 1.20
C VAL A 104 -3.13 6.71 -0.02
N LEU A 105 -2.85 7.42 -1.10
CA LEU A 105 -2.32 6.84 -2.34
C LEU A 105 -0.81 6.97 -2.34
N ILE A 106 -0.11 5.87 -2.58
CA ILE A 106 1.35 5.82 -2.54
C ILE A 106 1.84 5.24 -3.85
N GLY A 107 2.49 6.08 -4.66
CA GLY A 107 3.18 5.68 -5.86
C GLY A 107 4.50 5.00 -5.51
N LEU A 108 4.86 4.00 -6.31
CA LEU A 108 6.06 3.19 -6.13
C LEU A 108 6.96 3.24 -7.36
N ARG A 109 8.26 3.10 -7.14
CA ARG A 109 9.28 2.88 -8.16
C ARG A 109 10.31 1.88 -7.65
N ASP A 110 11.10 1.35 -8.58
CA ASP A 110 12.22 0.45 -8.27
C ASP A 110 11.79 -0.72 -7.36
N VAL A 111 10.62 -1.30 -7.66
CA VAL A 111 10.11 -2.45 -6.91
C VAL A 111 10.89 -3.68 -7.33
N GLU A 112 11.52 -4.33 -6.36
CA GLU A 112 12.29 -5.55 -6.57
C GLU A 112 11.92 -6.63 -5.55
N GLU A 113 12.00 -7.88 -6.00
CA GLU A 113 11.92 -9.05 -5.13
C GLU A 113 13.15 -9.08 -4.22
N VAL A 114 12.94 -9.34 -2.94
CA VAL A 114 14.03 -9.55 -1.99
C VAL A 114 14.06 -11.01 -1.58
N GLN A 115 15.26 -11.55 -1.39
CA GLN A 115 15.40 -12.90 -0.86
C GLN A 115 14.75 -12.94 0.53
N SER A 116 13.75 -13.79 0.72
CA SER A 116 12.92 -13.88 1.94
C SER A 116 13.68 -13.56 3.23
N LEU A 117 13.40 -12.38 3.80
CA LEU A 117 13.97 -11.93 5.07
C LEU A 117 12.89 -11.99 6.15
N LEU A 118 13.27 -12.47 7.33
CA LEU A 118 12.38 -12.44 8.51
C LEU A 118 12.33 -11.01 9.07
N ILE A 119 11.12 -10.53 9.37
CA ILE A 119 10.91 -9.20 9.96
C ILE A 119 11.67 -9.03 11.27
N ASN A 120 11.93 -10.10 12.03
CA ASN A 120 12.66 -10.01 13.31
C ASN A 120 14.09 -9.44 13.16
N SER A 121 14.61 -9.35 11.93
CA SER A 121 15.88 -8.68 11.63
C SER A 121 15.78 -7.15 11.56
N PHE A 122 14.57 -6.58 11.58
CA PHE A 122 14.31 -5.15 11.47
C PHE A 122 14.09 -4.52 12.87
N SER A 123 14.90 -3.51 13.22
CA SER A 123 14.89 -2.89 14.56
C SER A 123 13.61 -2.06 14.83
N ASN A 124 13.33 -1.79 16.10
CA ASN A 124 12.13 -1.16 16.71
C ASN A 124 11.67 0.22 16.15
N SER A 125 12.19 0.71 15.02
CA SER A 125 11.91 2.03 14.43
C SER A 125 11.11 1.99 13.13
N ILE A 126 10.56 0.83 12.76
CA ILE A 126 9.80 0.65 11.52
C ILE A 126 8.30 0.68 11.79
N SER A 127 7.62 1.61 11.14
CA SER A 127 6.16 1.73 11.21
C SER A 127 5.55 0.53 10.47
N ASN A 128 4.78 -0.30 11.17
CA ASN A 128 4.03 -1.40 10.59
C ASN A 128 2.58 -0.97 10.39
N TRP A 129 2.08 -1.05 9.16
CA TRP A 129 0.67 -0.78 8.88
C TRP A 129 0.17 -1.68 7.76
N SER A 130 -1.09 -2.11 7.89
CA SER A 130 -1.72 -3.01 6.92
C SER A 130 -2.57 -2.22 5.94
N LEU A 131 -2.62 -2.66 4.67
CA LEU A 131 -3.61 -2.17 3.69
C LEU A 131 -5.00 -2.81 3.89
N SER A 132 -5.13 -3.74 4.84
CA SER A 132 -6.43 -4.30 5.19
C SER A 132 -7.28 -3.25 5.93
N ALA A 133 -8.42 -2.92 5.32
CA ALA A 133 -9.49 -2.09 5.88
C ALA A 133 -9.79 -2.32 7.37
#